data_AF-A0A7C7TL31-F1
#
_entry.id   AF-A0A7C7TL31-F1
#
_cell.length_a   1.000
_cell.length_b   1.000
_cell.length_c   1.000
_cell.angle_alpha   90.00
_cell.angle_beta   90.00
_cell.angle_gamma   90.00
#
_symmetry.space_group_name_H-M   'P 1'
#
loop_
_entity.id
_entity.type
_entity.pdbx_description
1 polymer ?
#
loop_
_entity_poly.entity_id
_entity_poly.type
_entity_poly.pdbx_seq_one_letter_code
_entity_poly.pdbx_strand_id
1 'polypeptide(L)' 'MKRLYEAVVSEHFSEHRQMLFLMEPRQAGKTTTARQIVENFPESAYLNWDNQAYRQLLLGGPQALAGH' A
#
# COMPACT_ATOMS: atom_id res chain seq x y z
N MET A 1 -20.17 3.82 -2.34
CA MET A 1 -19.94 3.92 -0.88
C MET A 1 -18.50 4.34 -0.69
N LYS A 2 -18.22 5.53 -0.15
CA LYS A 2 -16.85 5.89 0.25
C LYS A 2 -16.49 5.02 1.44
N ARG A 3 -15.42 4.24 1.34
CA ARG A 3 -14.95 3.42 2.47
C ARG A 3 -14.30 4.36 3.49
N LEU A 4 -14.52 4.12 4.79
CA LEU A 4 -13.99 4.95 5.87
C LEU A 4 -12.48 5.22 5.72
N TYR A 5 -11.70 4.22 5.31
CA TYR A 5 -10.26 4.32 5.14
C TYR A 5 -9.81 5.07 3.89
N GLU A 6 -10.64 5.24 2.85
CA GLU A 6 -10.19 5.93 1.63
C GLU A 6 -9.80 7.38 1.91
N ALA A 7 -10.58 8.10 2.73
CA ALA A 7 -10.31 9.50 3.03
C ALA A 7 -8.99 9.67 3.80
N VAL A 8 -8.81 8.90 4.88
CA VAL A 8 -7.61 8.95 5.72
C VAL A 8 -6.35 8.58 4.93
N VAL A 9 -6.45 7.56 4.08
CA VAL A 9 -5.31 7.13 3.30
C VAL A 9 -5.00 8.12 2.18
N SER A 10 -6.01 8.67 1.52
CA SER A 10 -5.81 9.68 0.49
C SER A 10 -5.16 10.96 1.03
N GLU A 11 -5.57 11.41 2.21
CA GLU A 11 -4.95 12.54 2.92
C GLU A 11 -3.49 12.22 3.26
N HIS A 12 -3.21 11.05 3.84
CA HIS A 12 -1.86 10.62 4.18
C HIS A 12 -0.90 10.63 2.98
N PHE A 13 -1.30 10.07 1.84
CA PHE A 13 -0.45 10.07 0.64
C PHE A 13 -0.34 11.44 -0.05
N SER A 14 -1.31 12.34 0.16
CA SER A 14 -1.27 13.69 -0.40
C SER A 14 -0.34 14.60 0.41
N GLU A 15 -0.28 14.42 1.73
CA GLU A 15 0.44 15.33 2.63
C GLU A 15 1.80 14.79 3.08
N HIS A 16 2.04 13.48 2.94
CA HIS A 16 3.22 12.83 3.52
C HIS A 16 3.91 11.89 2.53
N ARG A 17 5.25 11.93 2.55
CA ARG A 17 6.11 10.95 1.88
C ARG A 17 6.41 9.79 2.82
N GLN A 18 5.40 9.02 3.18
CA GLN A 18 5.47 7.96 4.19
C GLN A 18 4.96 6.61 3.66
N MET A 19 5.31 5.54 4.37
CA MET A 19 4.79 4.19 4.12
C MET A 19 3.50 3.98 4.92
N LEU A 20 2.49 3.38 4.29
CA LEU A 20 1.25 2.98 4.94
C LEU A 20 1.13 1.45 5.03
N PHE A 21 0.90 0.94 6.24
CA PHE A 21 0.65 -0.48 6.47
C PHE A 21 -0.85 -0.73 6.73
N LEU A 22 -1.52 -1.39 5.79
CA LEU A 22 -2.93 -1.76 5.91
C LEU A 22 -3.07 -3.18 6.49
N MET A 23 -3.37 -3.29 7.78
CA MET A 23 -3.54 -4.56 8.49
C MET A 23 -4.95 -4.70 9.04
N GLU A 24 -5.65 -5.79 8.72
CA GLU A 24 -7.03 -6.07 9.14
C GLU A 24 -7.34 -7.57 8.86
N PRO A 25 -8.43 -8.19 9.37
CA PRO A 25 -8.80 -9.59 9.11
C PRO A 25 -9.00 -9.96 7.63
N ARG A 26 -8.82 -11.22 7.24
CA ARG A 26 -9.04 -11.67 5.84
C ARG A 26 -10.41 -11.23 5.33
N GLN A 27 -10.47 -10.82 4.06
CA GLN A 27 -11.69 -10.39 3.35
C GLN A 27 -12.32 -9.04 3.77
N ALA A 28 -11.70 -8.25 4.66
CA ALA A 28 -12.19 -6.90 4.98
C ALA A 28 -11.97 -5.84 3.86
N GLY A 29 -11.63 -6.23 2.63
CA GLY A 29 -11.52 -5.31 1.48
C GLY A 29 -10.20 -4.52 1.35
N LYS A 30 -9.19 -4.79 2.17
CA LYS A 30 -7.87 -4.11 2.13
C LYS A 30 -7.24 -4.07 0.74
N THR A 31 -7.17 -5.23 0.07
CA THR A 31 -6.55 -5.35 -1.26
C THR A 31 -7.21 -4.43 -2.28
N THR A 32 -8.55 -4.35 -2.24
CA THR A 32 -9.30 -3.49 -3.14
C THR A 32 -9.02 -2.02 -2.84
N THR A 33 -9.10 -1.62 -1.56
CA THR A 33 -8.80 -0.24 -1.15
C THR A 33 -7.37 0.16 -1.52
N ALA A 34 -6.37 -0.66 -1.18
CA ALA A 34 -4.97 -0.37 -1.47
C ALA A 34 -4.71 -0.17 -2.97
N ARG A 35 -5.31 -1.00 -3.84
CA ARG A 35 -5.20 -0.84 -5.29
C ARG A 35 -5.83 0.45 -5.80
N GLN A 36 -7.05 0.77 -5.33
CA GLN A 36 -7.74 2.01 -5.70
C GLN A 36 -6.96 3.26 -5.27
N ILE A 37 -6.26 3.20 -4.13
CA ILE A 37 -5.40 4.30 -3.69
C ILE A 37 -4.21 4.46 -4.65
N VAL A 38 -3.48 3.37 -4.96
CA VAL A 38 -2.31 3.46 -5.84
C VAL A 38 -2.68 3.95 -7.25
N GLU A 39 -3.89 3.66 -7.75
CA GLU A 39 -4.41 4.25 -8.98
C GLU A 39 -4.47 5.79 -8.94
N ASN A 40 -4.75 6.38 -7.77
CA ASN A 40 -4.79 7.83 -7.57
C ASN A 40 -3.43 8.45 -7.23
N PHE A 41 -2.44 7.63 -6.85
CA PHE A 41 -1.08 8.06 -6.48
C PHE A 41 -0.05 7.26 -7.30
N PRO A 42 0.18 7.59 -8.57
CA PRO A 42 0.98 6.78 -9.49
C PRO A 42 2.47 6.67 -9.10
N GLU A 43 2.99 7.56 -8.26
CA GLU A 43 4.35 7.48 -7.71
C GLU A 43 4.44 6.57 -6.45
N SER A 44 3.32 5.94 -6.05
CA SER A 44 3.29 5.01 -4.93
C SER A 44 3.45 3.55 -5.38
N ALA A 45 3.94 2.70 -4.48
CA ALA A 45 4.09 1.28 -4.72
C ALA A 45 3.11 0.47 -3.85
N TYR A 46 2.46 -0.52 -4.46
CA TYR A 46 1.63 -1.49 -3.73
C TYR A 46 2.41 -2.78 -3.48
N LEU A 47 2.60 -3.13 -2.21
CA LEU A 47 3.25 -4.37 -1.78
C LEU A 47 2.33 -5.17 -0.87
N ASN A 48 2.21 -6.46 -1.16
CA ASN A 48 1.40 -7.41 -0.39
C ASN A 48 2.30 -8.47 0.25
N TRP A 49 2.28 -8.55 1.58
CA TRP A 49 3.07 -9.52 2.35
C TRP A 49 2.78 -10.98 1.99
N ASP A 50 1.54 -11.31 1.60
CA ASP A 50 1.17 -12.68 1.21
C ASP A 50 1.73 -13.09 -0.17
N ASN A 51 2.15 -12.12 -0.99
CA ASN A 51 2.85 -12.40 -2.24
C ASN A 51 4.33 -12.68 -1.95
N GLN A 52 4.82 -13.85 -2.37
CA GLN A 52 6.19 -14.28 -2.11
C GLN A 52 7.25 -13.35 -2.72
N ALA A 53 7.04 -12.85 -3.94
CA ALA A 53 7.99 -11.95 -4.61
C ALA A 53 8.05 -10.60 -3.89
N TYR A 54 6.91 -10.02 -3.51
CA TYR A 54 6.86 -8.79 -2.73
C TYR A 54 7.48 -8.95 -1.34
N ARG A 55 7.27 -10.11 -0.70
CA ARG A 55 7.92 -10.42 0.57
C ARG A 55 9.44 -10.49 0.43
N GLN A 56 9.95 -11.14 -0.62
CA GLN A 56 11.39 -11.18 -0.91
C GLN A 56 11.96 -9.77 -1.14
N LEU A 57 11.24 -8.93 -1.88
CA LEU A 57 11.63 -7.54 -2.11
C LEU A 57 11.71 -6.74 -0.79
N LEU A 58 10.68 -6.83 0.06
CA LEU A 58 10.64 -6.17 1.37
C LEU A 58 11.80 -6.64 2.28
N LEU A 59 12.09 -7.94 2.28
CA LEU A 59 13.18 -8.52 3.07
C LEU A 59 14.58 -8.23 2.49
N GLY A 60 14.67 -7.91 1.20
CA GLY A 60 15.90 -7.47 0.54
C GLY A 60 16.41 -6.09 0.99
N GLY A 61 15.63 -5.38 1.80
CA GLY A 61 16.00 -4.10 2.40
C GLY A 61 15.79 -2.89 1.49
N PRO A 62 16.16 -1.68 1.97
CA PRO A 62 15.83 -0.42 1.31
C PRO A 62 16.38 -0.29 -0.12
N GLN A 63 17.57 -0.84 -0.38
CA GLN A 63 18.22 -0.77 -1.70
C GLN A 63 17.42 -1.54 -2.76
N ALA A 64 16.94 -2.73 -2.41
CA ALA A 64 16.12 -3.55 -3.29
C ALA A 64 14.78 -2.87 -3.57
N LEU A 65 14.18 -2.24 -2.54
CA LEU A 65 12.90 -1.56 -2.64
C LEU A 65 12.96 -0.30 -3.52
N ALA A 66 14.05 0.47 -3.45
CA ALA A 66 14.21 1.73 -4.19
C ALA A 66 14.35 1.55 -5.71
N GLY A 67 14.65 0.34 -6.18
CA GLY A 67 14.77 0.01 -7.61
C GLY A 67 13.52 -0.65 -8.21
N HIS A 68 12.46 -0.85 -7.43
CA HIS A 68 11.15 -1.30 -7.91
C HIS A 68 10.35 -0.11 -8.46
#